data_AF-A0A3G5FHY3-F1
#
_entry.id   AF-A0A3G5FHY3-F1
#
_cell.length_a   1.000
_cell.length_b   1.000
_cell.length_c   1.000
_cell.angle_alpha   90.00
_cell.angle_beta   90.00
_cell.angle_gamma   90.00
#
_symmetry.space_group_name_H-M   'P 1'
#
loop_
_entity.id
_entity.type
_entity.pdbx_description
1 polymer ?
#
loop_
_entity_poly.entity_id
_entity_poly.type
_entity_poly.pdbx_seq_one_letter_code
_entity_poly.pdbx_strand_id
1 'polypeptide(L)' 'MTIRKKKLREIRHSVVATLRRELLESIRTKKTDTVYVNKDKLKEILVKKEEKDEHQKRLEMVMAKSVQKHDELYKSLVTK' A
#
# COMPACT_ATOMS: atom_id res chain seq x y z
N MET A 1 13.37 0.66 -3.16
CA MET A 1 12.49 1.79 -2.80
C MET A 1 11.36 1.29 -1.92
N THR A 2 11.21 1.80 -0.69
CA THR A 2 10.18 1.31 0.25
C THR A 2 8.93 2.18 0.16
N ILE A 3 7.93 1.74 -0.61
CA ILE A 3 6.67 2.48 -0.80
C ILE A 3 5.74 2.19 0.38
N ARG A 4 5.35 3.22 1.13
CA ARG A 4 4.41 3.10 2.26
C ARG A 4 3.08 3.75 1.90
N LYS A 5 1.97 3.04 2.14
CA LYS A 5 0.62 3.59 1.94
C LYS A 5 0.41 4.82 2.83
N LYS A 6 -0.09 5.90 2.24
CA LYS A 6 -0.50 7.12 2.95
C LYS A 6 -1.91 7.50 2.56
N LYS A 7 -2.71 7.90 3.55
CA LYS A 7 -4.07 8.41 3.32
C LYS A 7 -3.96 9.93 3.15
N LEU A 8 -4.47 10.43 2.03
CA LEU A 8 -4.71 11.86 1.84
C LEU A 8 -6.00 12.25 2.57
N ARG A 9 -6.02 13.42 3.19
CA ARG A 9 -7.19 13.98 3.87
C ARG A 9 -7.50 15.34 3.28
N GLU A 10 -8.77 15.62 3.06
CA GLU A 10 -9.24 16.95 2.66
C GLU A 10 -9.55 17.77 3.91
N ILE A 11 -9.08 19.01 3.95
CA ILE A 11 -9.36 19.99 4.99
C ILE A 11 -9.73 21.29 4.27
N ARG A 12 -11.02 21.64 4.30
CA ARG A 12 -11.58 22.79 3.55
C ARG A 12 -11.27 22.68 2.05
N HIS A 13 -10.39 23.54 1.52
CA HIS A 13 -9.97 23.57 0.12
C HIS A 13 -8.54 23.01 -0.09
N SER A 14 -8.00 22.31 0.90
CA SER A 14 -6.62 21.82 0.89
C SER A 14 -6.54 20.31 1.09
N VAL A 15 -5.58 19.67 0.44
CA VAL A 15 -5.24 18.26 0.63
C VAL A 15 -4.01 18.14 1.52
N VAL A 16 -4.10 17.33 2.58
CA VAL A 16 -3.03 17.12 3.55
C VAL A 16 -2.61 15.65 3.58
N ALA A 17 -1.30 15.41 3.58
CA ALA A 17 -0.70 14.09 3.75
C ALA A 17 0.05 14.01 5.08
N THR A 18 -0.15 12.92 5.84
CA THR A 18 0.57 12.72 7.11
C THR A 18 1.98 12.18 6.87
N LEU A 19 2.98 13.02 7.09
CA LEU A 19 4.40 12.62 7.10
C LEU A 19 4.78 12.04 8.47
N ARG A 20 5.72 11.08 8.50
CA ARG A 20 6.25 10.56 9.76
C ARG A 20 7.25 11.56 10.33
N ARG A 21 7.32 11.62 11.67
CA ARG A 21 8.29 12.47 12.37
C ARG A 21 9.74 12.13 12.00
N GLU A 22 10.03 10.84 11.86
CA GLU A 22 11.31 10.28 11.36
C GLU A 22 11.80 10.98 10.07
N LEU A 23 10.87 11.28 9.15
CA LEU A 23 11.21 11.91 7.88
C LEU A 23 11.64 13.37 8.09
N LEU A 24 10.95 14.11 8.95
CA LEU A 24 11.28 15.51 9.27
C LEU A 24 12.65 15.59 9.97
N GLU A 25 12.92 14.63 10.87
CA GLU A 25 14.20 14.51 11.56
C GLU A 25 15.34 14.19 10.58
N SER A 26 15.12 13.30 9.61
CA SER A 26 16.13 12.95 8.60
C SER A 26 16.55 14.12 7.71
N ILE A 27 15.65 15.06 7.45
CA ILE A 27 15.93 16.27 6.66
C ILE A 27 16.25 17.49 7.53
N ARG A 28 16.38 17.30 8.86
CA ARG A 28 16.68 18.34 9.86
C ARG A 28 15.71 19.53 9.83
N THR A 29 14.44 19.29 9.51
CA THR A 29 13.38 20.32 9.47
C THR A 29 12.47 20.25 10.68
N LYS A 30 11.99 21.40 11.14
CA LYS A 30 10.97 21.55 12.17
C LYS A 30 9.59 21.72 11.55
N LYS A 31 8.53 21.56 12.37
CA LYS A 31 7.13 21.65 11.92
C LYS A 31 6.75 23.03 11.34
N THR A 32 7.47 24.07 11.72
CA THR A 32 7.25 25.46 11.31
C THR A 32 8.04 25.85 10.06
N ASP A 33 8.94 24.99 9.60
CA ASP A 33 9.85 25.34 8.52
C ASP A 33 9.14 25.20 7.17
N THR A 34 9.47 26.11 6.25
CA THR A 34 9.02 26.00 4.87
C THR A 34 10.01 25.16 4.08
N VAL A 35 9.51 24.20 3.32
CA VAL A 35 10.35 23.27 2.53
C VAL A 35 10.07 23.45 1.04
N TYR A 36 11.11 23.30 0.23
CA TYR A 36 10.97 23.23 -1.22
C TYR A 36 10.55 21.82 -1.63
N VAL A 37 9.50 21.72 -2.44
CA VAL A 37 9.01 20.44 -2.97
C VAL A 37 9.10 20.48 -4.49
N ASN A 38 9.86 19.55 -5.06
CA ASN A 38 9.88 19.35 -6.51
C ASN A 38 8.58 18.65 -6.94
N LYS A 39 7.76 19.34 -7.75
CA LYS A 39 6.45 18.86 -8.18
C LYS A 39 6.52 17.65 -9.11
N ASP A 40 7.52 17.58 -9.99
CA ASP A 40 7.68 16.49 -10.95
C ASP A 40 8.00 15.18 -10.21
N LYS A 41 8.97 15.23 -9.29
CA LYS A 41 9.31 14.10 -8.43
C LYS A 41 8.15 13.71 -7.51
N LEU A 42 7.36 14.68 -7.04
CA LEU A 42 6.18 14.38 -6.21
C LEU A 42 5.14 13.58 -7.00
N LYS A 43 4.91 13.90 -8.28
CA LYS A 43 3.98 13.19 -9.16
C LYS A 43 4.43 11.75 -9.42
N GLU A 44 5.74 11.53 -9.57
CA GLU A 44 6.32 10.18 -9.72
C GLU A 44 6.14 9.31 -8.48
N ILE A 45 6.19 9.91 -7.27
CA ILE A 45 6.13 9.18 -6.00
C ILE A 45 4.66 8.97 -5.54
N LEU A 46 3.76 9.91 -5.85
CA LEU A 46 2.34 9.82 -5.51
C LEU A 46 1.57 8.97 -6.53
N VAL A 47 1.80 7.66 -6.49
CA VAL A 47 1.03 6.70 -7.28
C VAL A 47 -0.27 6.36 -6.56
N LYS A 48 -1.40 6.46 -7.26
CA LYS A 48 -2.69 5.99 -6.73
C LYS A 48 -2.56 4.51 -6.42
N LYS A 49 -2.88 4.11 -5.19
CA LYS A 49 -3.00 2.68 -4.90
C LYS A 49 -4.16 2.17 -5.75
N GLU A 50 -3.85 1.40 -6.78
CA GLU A 50 -4.84 0.60 -7.46
C GLU A 50 -5.44 -0.36 -6.43
N GLU A 51 -6.76 -0.29 -6.28
CA GLU A 51 -7.45 -1.40 -5.65
C GLU A 51 -7.25 -2.57 -6.59
N LYS A 52 -6.65 -3.67 -6.10
CA LYS A 52 -6.56 -4.91 -6.87
C LYS A 52 -7.95 -5.14 -7.46
N ASP A 53 -8.00 -5.24 -8.78
CA ASP A 53 -9.22 -5.44 -9.55
C ASP A 53 -10.02 -6.58 -8.91
N GLU A 54 -11.34 -6.47 -8.90
CA GLU A 54 -12.22 -7.49 -8.33
C GLU A 54 -11.92 -8.86 -8.97
N HIS A 55 -11.53 -8.85 -10.24
CA HIS A 55 -11.04 -10.01 -10.98
C HIS A 55 -9.76 -10.62 -10.38
N GLN A 56 -8.76 -9.81 -10.01
CA GLN A 56 -7.53 -10.29 -9.38
C GLN A 56 -7.80 -10.88 -7.98
N LYS A 57 -8.68 -10.25 -7.19
CA LYS A 57 -9.09 -10.81 -5.89
C LYS A 57 -9.81 -12.16 -6.05
N ARG A 58 -10.68 -12.28 -7.04
CA ARG A 58 -11.38 -13.54 -7.35
C ARG A 58 -10.39 -14.63 -7.77
N LEU A 59 -9.41 -14.30 -8.61
CA LEU A 59 -8.34 -15.22 -9.01
C LEU A 59 -7.52 -15.73 -7.81
N GLU A 60 -7.07 -14.84 -6.92
CA GLU A 60 -6.34 -15.23 -5.70
C GLU A 60 -7.18 -16.16 -4.81
N MET A 61 -8.48 -15.88 -4.67
CA MET A 61 -9.39 -16.70 -3.88
C MET A 61 -9.62 -18.09 -4.52
N VAL A 62 -9.71 -18.19 -5.84
CA VAL A 62 -9.85 -19.48 -6.56
C VAL A 62 -8.58 -20.30 -6.42
N MET A 63 -7.40 -19.69 -6.56
CA MET A 63 -6.12 -20.37 -6.36
C MET A 63 -5.99 -20.91 -4.93
N ALA A 64 -6.32 -20.11 -3.92
CA ALA A 64 -6.29 -20.54 -2.52
C ALA A 64 -7.22 -21.73 -2.26
N LYS A 65 -8.45 -21.71 -2.80
CA LYS A 65 -9.39 -22.83 -2.71
C LYS A 65 -8.87 -24.09 -3.41
N SER A 66 -8.18 -23.95 -4.54
CA SER A 66 -7.60 -25.08 -5.26
C SER A 66 -6.49 -25.75 -4.46
N VAL A 67 -5.61 -24.96 -3.84
CA VAL A 67 -4.53 -25.48 -2.97
C VAL A 67 -5.11 -26.19 -1.75
N GLN A 68 -6.11 -25.59 -1.10
CA GLN A 68 -6.77 -26.21 0.05
C GLN A 68 -7.41 -27.56 -0.31
N LYS A 69 -8.13 -27.63 -1.45
CA LYS A 69 -8.72 -28.89 -1.92
C LYS A 69 -7.65 -29.95 -2.23
N HIS A 70 -6.54 -29.54 -2.84
CA HIS A 70 -5.43 -30.45 -3.10
C HIS A 70 -4.88 -31.05 -1.79
N ASP A 71 -4.66 -30.22 -0.78
CA ASP A 71 -4.13 -30.67 0.52
C ASP A 71 -5.10 -31.58 1.27
N GLU A 72 -6.41 -31.29 1.22
CA GLU A 72 -7.45 -32.15 1.79
C GLU A 72 -7.49 -33.53 1.09
N LEU A 73 -7.45 -33.55 -0.24
CA LEU A 73 -7.41 -34.79 -1.01
C LEU A 73 -6.13 -35.59 -0.75
N TYR A 74 -4.98 -34.92 -0.70
CA TYR A 74 -3.70 -35.54 -0.38
C TYR A 74 -3.72 -36.19 1.01
N LYS A 75 -4.20 -35.46 2.03
CA LYS A 75 -4.37 -36.03 3.38
C LYS A 75 -5.29 -37.24 3.36
N SER A 76 -6.41 -37.19 2.64
CA SER A 76 -7.36 -38.32 2.56
C SER A 76 -6.75 -39.58 1.92
N LEU A 77 -5.79 -39.42 1.01
CA LEU A 77 -5.08 -40.52 0.35
C LEU A 77 -3.96 -41.10 1.22
N VAL A 78 -3.25 -40.26 1.98
CA VAL A 78 -2.14 -40.67 2.86
C VAL A 78 -2.64 -41.31 4.16
N THR A 79 -3.85 -40.95 4.62
CA THR A 79 -4.44 -41.49 5.85
C THR A 79 -5.22 -42.81 5.61
N LYS A 80 -5.10 -43.39 4.41
CA LYS A 80 -5.76 -44.63 3.98
C LYS A 80 -4.74 -45.76 3.91
#